data_AF-A0A354ZGB5-F1
#
_entry.id   AF-A0A354ZGB5-F1
#
_cell.length_a   1.000
_cell.length_b   1.000
_cell.length_c   1.000
_cell.angle_alpha   90.00
_cell.angle_beta   90.00
_cell.angle_gamma   90.00
#
_symmetry.space_group_name_H-M   'P 1'
#
loop_
_entity.id
_entity.type
_entity.pdbx_description
1 polymer ?
#
loop_
_entity_poly.entity_id
_entity_poly.type
_entity_poly.pdbx_seq_one_letter_code
_entity_poly.pdbx_strand_id
1 'polypeptide(L)' 'AAVASVKIDGVLHEFSTIPGVYEDVTDIILNLKGLLVKLHGGDPRIIRLNAQGPGDVTADDFEADADVEILNPEL' A
#
# COMPACT_ATOMS: atom_id res chain seq x y z
N ALA A 1 -10.43 -3.09 -9.46
CA ALA A 1 -9.28 -4.02 -9.29
C ALA A 1 -9.06 -4.22 -7.79
N ALA A 2 -8.16 -5.12 -7.38
CA ALA A 2 -7.88 -5.35 -5.97
C ALA A 2 -6.39 -5.68 -5.78
N VAL A 3 -5.87 -5.45 -4.57
CA VAL A 3 -4.50 -5.82 -4.21
C VAL A 3 -4.39 -7.35 -4.16
N ALA A 4 -3.51 -7.91 -5.01
CA ALA A 4 -3.31 -9.35 -5.10
C ALA A 4 -2.12 -9.84 -4.26
N SER A 5 -1.09 -9.01 -4.12
CA SER A 5 0.11 -9.30 -3.34
C SER A 5 0.76 -7.99 -2.87
N VAL A 6 1.53 -8.08 -1.79
CA VAL A 6 2.32 -6.98 -1.25
C VAL A 6 3.73 -7.49 -0.95
N LYS A 7 4.72 -6.63 -1.17
CA LYS A 7 6.11 -6.83 -0.74
C LYS A 7 6.50 -5.64 0.13
N ILE A 8 6.94 -5.91 1.34
CA ILE A 8 7.41 -4.88 2.29
C ILE A 8 8.90 -5.11 2.52
N ASP A 9 9.70 -4.08 2.33
CA ASP A 9 11.14 -4.19 2.47
C ASP A 9 11.54 -4.32 3.95
N GLY A 10 12.47 -5.23 4.22
CA GLY A 10 12.91 -5.54 5.59
C GLY A 10 11.97 -6.44 6.40
N VAL A 11 10.81 -6.82 5.83
CA VAL A 11 9.82 -7.68 6.48
C VAL A 11 9.92 -9.11 5.94
N LEU A 12 10.13 -10.07 6.85
CA LEU A 12 10.23 -11.49 6.50
C LEU A 12 8.89 -12.21 6.52
N HIS A 13 7.97 -11.79 7.39
CA HIS A 13 6.67 -12.41 7.57
C HIS A 13 5.64 -11.40 8.10
N GLU A 14 4.37 -11.74 7.94
CA GLU A 14 3.20 -10.93 8.24
C GLU A 14 3.02 -10.58 9.74
N PHE A 15 3.60 -11.38 10.63
CA PHE A 15 3.53 -11.16 12.09
C PHE A 15 4.66 -10.29 12.64
N SER A 16 5.40 -9.58 11.79
CA SER A 16 6.52 -8.73 12.22
C SER A 16 6.08 -7.27 12.41
N THR A 17 6.91 -6.52 13.11
CA THR A 17 6.78 -5.07 13.27
C THR A 17 7.88 -4.37 12.49
N ILE A 18 7.61 -3.13 12.07
CA ILE A 18 8.58 -2.30 11.36
C ILE A 18 9.05 -1.20 12.34
N PRO A 19 10.36 -1.09 12.62
CA PRO A 19 10.87 -0.04 13.50
C PRO A 19 10.50 1.36 13.02
N GLY A 20 9.86 2.15 13.88
CA GLY A 20 9.43 3.51 13.56
C GLY A 20 8.04 3.61 12.93
N VAL A 21 7.36 2.49 12.69
CA VAL A 21 5.96 2.44 12.26
C VAL A 21 5.08 2.10 13.47
N TYR A 22 3.94 2.77 13.58
CA TYR A 22 3.00 2.57 14.69
C TYR A 22 2.20 1.27 14.55
N GLU A 23 1.77 0.97 13.34
CA GLU A 23 1.04 -0.26 12.98
C GLU A 23 1.98 -1.45 12.78
N ASP A 24 1.48 -2.66 13.04
CA ASP A 24 2.20 -3.88 12.65
C ASP A 24 1.92 -4.26 11.19
N VAL A 25 2.68 -5.24 10.67
CA VAL A 25 2.53 -5.66 9.27
C VAL A 25 1.13 -6.24 8.98
N THR A 26 0.48 -6.86 9.96
CA THR A 26 -0.86 -7.43 9.78
C THR A 26 -1.90 -6.32 9.62
N ASP A 27 -1.82 -5.28 10.44
CA ASP A 27 -2.68 -4.09 10.33
C ASP A 27 -2.51 -3.40 8.97
N ILE A 28 -1.26 -3.21 8.52
CA ILE A 28 -0.96 -2.65 7.19
C ILE A 28 -1.60 -3.52 6.08
N ILE A 29 -1.47 -4.85 6.16
CA ILE A 29 -2.08 -5.76 5.17
C ILE A 29 -3.62 -5.65 5.19
N LEU A 30 -4.24 -5.49 6.36
CA LEU A 30 -5.68 -5.30 6.48
C LEU A 30 -6.13 -3.97 5.87
N ASN A 31 -5.39 -2.87 6.10
CA ASN A 31 -5.65 -1.59 5.47
C ASN A 31 -5.56 -1.68 3.94
N LEU A 32 -4.55 -2.39 3.41
CA LEU A 32 -4.41 -2.62 1.95
C LEU A 32 -5.60 -3.40 1.33
N LYS A 33 -6.33 -4.20 2.11
CA LYS A 33 -7.58 -4.83 1.62
C LYS A 33 -8.73 -3.84 1.47
N GLY A 34 -8.69 -2.73 2.20
CA GLY A 34 -9.63 -1.61 2.07
C GLY A 34 -9.30 -0.65 0.93
N LEU A 35 -8.13 -0.78 0.31
CA LEU A 35 -7.71 0.10 -0.79
C LEU A 35 -8.58 -0.13 -2.04
N LEU A 36 -9.24 0.93 -2.49
CA LEU A 36 -10.09 0.91 -3.67
C LEU A 36 -9.29 1.40 -4.88
N VAL A 37 -8.96 0.47 -5.77
CA VAL A 37 -8.21 0.77 -6.99
C VAL A 37 -9.02 0.47 -8.26
N LYS A 38 -8.90 1.38 -9.22
CA LYS A 38 -9.39 1.21 -10.58
C LYS A 38 -8.20 1.09 -11.52
N LEU A 39 -8.27 0.09 -12.40
CA LEU A 39 -7.26 -0.18 -13.40
C LEU A 39 -7.86 0.11 -14.77
N HIS A 40 -7.22 0.97 -15.56
CA HIS A 40 -7.67 1.32 -16.90
C HIS A 40 -7.12 0.34 -17.97
N GLY A 41 -6.09 -0.43 -17.62
CA GLY A 41 -5.54 -1.54 -18.41
C GLY A 41 -6.08 -2.92 -18.01
N GLY A 42 -5.66 -3.96 -18.75
CA GLY A 42 -6.02 -5.36 -18.49
C GLY A 42 -4.97 -6.16 -17.72
N ASP A 43 -3.72 -5.68 -17.68
CA ASP A 43 -2.60 -6.40 -17.07
C ASP A 43 -2.36 -5.96 -15.62
N PRO A 44 -1.92 -6.86 -14.72
CA PRO A 44 -1.52 -6.48 -13.36
C PRO A 44 -0.46 -5.36 -13.36
N ARG A 45 -0.62 -4.42 -12.43
CA ARG A 45 0.32 -3.31 -12.21
C ARG A 45 0.89 -3.37 -10.79
N ILE A 46 2.12 -2.90 -10.66
CA ILE A 46 2.83 -2.77 -9.38
C ILE A 46 2.97 -1.28 -9.09
N ILE A 47 2.34 -0.84 -8.01
CA ILE A 47 2.51 0.50 -7.44
C ILE A 47 3.48 0.44 -6.26
N ARG A 48 4.11 1.57 -5.91
CA ARG A 48 5.10 1.66 -4.82
C ARG A 48 4.74 2.78 -3.87
N LEU A 49 5.11 2.62 -2.60
CA LEU A 49 4.98 3.67 -1.60
C LEU A 49 6.32 3.81 -0.89
N ASN A 50 6.81 5.04 -0.78
CA ASN A 50 8.03 5.38 -0.07
C ASN A 50 7.72 6.50 0.92
N ALA A 51 7.68 6.16 2.22
CA ALA A 51 7.47 7.12 3.29
C ALA A 51 8.75 7.30 4.13
N GLN A 52 9.02 8.54 4.54
CA GLN A 52 10.14 8.86 5.42
C GLN A 52 9.80 10.03 6.35
N GLY A 53 10.21 9.90 7.62
CA GLY A 53 9.97 10.91 8.64
C GLY A 53 8.64 10.69 9.38
N PRO A 54 8.33 11.56 10.35
CA PRO A 54 7.08 11.49 11.10
C PRO A 54 5.91 12.01 10.25
N GLY A 55 4.80 11.29 10.25
CA GLY A 55 3.57 11.67 9.57
C GLY A 55 2.65 10.46 9.38
N ASP A 56 1.40 10.74 9.04
CA ASP A 56 0.47 9.72 8.59
C ASP A 56 0.81 9.34 7.14
N VAL A 57 0.77 8.04 6.85
CA VAL A 57 0.97 7.50 5.51
C VAL A 57 -0.39 7.09 4.99
N THR A 58 -0.75 7.62 3.83
CA THR A 58 -2.07 7.44 3.22
C THR A 58 -1.96 6.79 1.85
N ALA A 59 -3.10 6.38 1.29
CA ALA A 59 -3.19 5.84 -0.05
C ALA A 59 -2.77 6.85 -1.15
N ASP A 60 -2.82 8.16 -0.88
CA ASP A 60 -2.33 9.19 -1.80
C ASP A 60 -0.79 9.15 -1.96
N ASP A 61 -0.06 8.55 -1.00
CA ASP A 61 1.40 8.45 -1.04
C ASP A 61 1.91 7.35 -1.99
N PHE A 62 1.02 6.61 -2.65
CA PHE A 62 1.41 5.63 -3.67
C PHE A 62 1.82 6.31 -4.98
N GLU A 63 3.00 5.94 -5.47
CA GLU A 63 3.46 6.21 -6.82
C GLU A 63 2.71 5.29 -7.81
N ALA A 64 1.57 5.78 -8.31
CA ALA A 64 0.75 5.13 -9.33
C ALA A 64 1.05 5.70 -10.74
N ASP A 65 0.99 4.84 -11.76
CA ASP A 65 1.06 5.27 -13.16
C ASP A 65 -0.33 5.66 -13.69
N ALA A 66 -0.40 6.12 -14.94
CA ALA A 66 -1.66 6.55 -15.56
C ALA A 66 -2.70 5.42 -15.70
N ASP A 67 -2.31 4.16 -15.57
CA ASP A 67 -3.22 3.02 -15.67
C ASP A 67 -3.89 2.69 -14.32
N VAL A 68 -3.39 3.23 -13.20
CA VAL A 68 -3.90 2.97 -11.85
C VAL A 68 -4.46 4.24 -11.22
N GLU A 69 -5.72 4.17 -10.80
CA GLU A 69 -6.44 5.25 -10.12
C GLU A 69 -6.86 4.78 -8.71
N ILE A 70 -6.45 5.52 -7.68
CA ILE A 70 -6.81 5.28 -6.28
C ILE A 70 -8.07 6.09 -5.96
N LEU A 71 -9.11 5.40 -5.47
CA LEU A 71 -10.44 5.99 -5.31
C LEU A 71 -10.71 6.51 -3.89
N ASN A 72 -9.89 6.11 -2.92
CA ASN A 72 -9.94 6.54 -1.52
C ASN A 72 -8.54 6.99 -1.04
N PRO A 73 -8.05 8.15 -1.52
CA PRO A 73 -6.71 8.64 -1.20
C PRO A 73 -6.49 8.92 0.29
N GLU A 74 -7.56 9.13 1.05
CA GLU A 74 -7.53 9.40 2.49
C GLU A 74 -7.30 8.18 3.40
N LEU A 75 -7.32 6.97 2.81
CA LEU A 75 -7.13 5.72 3.55
C LEU A 75 -5.72 5.62 4.12
#